data_AF-A0A831T2F6-F1
#
_entry.id   AF-A0A831T2F6-F1
#
_cell.length_a   1.000
_cell.length_b   1.000
_cell.length_c   1.000
_cell.angle_alpha   90.00
_cell.angle_beta   90.00
_cell.angle_gamma   90.00
#
_symmetry.space_group_name_H-M   'P 1'
#
loop_
_entity.id
_entity.type
_entity.pdbx_description
1 polymer ?
#
loop_
_entity_poly.entity_id
_entity_poly.type
_entity_poly.pdbx_seq_one_letter_code
_entity_poly.pdbx_strand_id
1 'polypeptide(L)' 'MNCEFCNGQTIKKKVKRQHWLNGRLYIVENVETEVCPE' A
#
# COMPACT_ATOMS: atom_id res chain seq x y z
N MET A 1 -0.45 1.69 -13.14
CA MET A 1 -1.81 2.22 -13.45
C MET A 1 -1.78 3.74 -13.24
N ASN A 2 -2.89 4.47 -13.43
CA ASN A 2 -2.97 5.86 -12.98
C ASN A 2 -3.71 5.91 -11.63
N CYS A 3 -3.26 6.78 -10.73
CA CYS A 3 -3.89 6.99 -9.44
C CYS A 3 -5.27 7.65 -9.62
N GLU A 4 -6.30 7.12 -8.97
CA GLU A 4 -7.67 7.62 -9.13
C GLU A 4 -7.88 9.01 -8.49
N PHE A 5 -6.94 9.49 -7.68
CA PHE A 5 -7.05 10.75 -6.94
C PHE A 5 -6.23 11.90 -7.54
N CYS A 6 -4.98 11.65 -7.92
CA CYS A 6 -4.10 12.66 -8.51
C CYS A 6 -3.84 12.45 -10.00
N ASN A 7 -4.37 11.37 -10.60
CA ASN A 7 -4.14 10.97 -11.98
C ASN A 7 -2.66 10.69 -12.35
N GLY A 8 -1.76 10.71 -11.34
CA GLY A 8 -0.33 10.41 -11.47
C GLY A 8 -0.05 8.93 -11.70
N GLN A 9 1.17 8.60 -12.13
CA GLN A 9 1.55 7.24 -12.49
C GLN A 9 1.87 6.41 -11.24
N THR A 10 1.17 5.28 -11.06
CA THR A 10 1.45 4.35 -9.96
C THR A 10 2.55 3.36 -10.31
N ILE A 11 3.34 2.98 -9.31
CA ILE A 11 4.42 2.00 -9.43
C ILE A 11 4.10 0.72 -8.68
N LYS A 12 4.41 -0.44 -9.26
CA LYS A 12 4.34 -1.71 -8.54
C LYS A 12 5.47 -1.79 -7.53
N LYS A 13 5.14 -2.01 -6.25
CA LYS A 13 6.11 -2.10 -5.16
C LYS A 13 5.64 -3.09 -4.10
N LYS A 14 6.59 -3.76 -3.47
CA LYS A 14 6.36 -4.52 -2.24
C LYS A 14 6.36 -3.57 -1.05
N VAL A 15 5.26 -3.54 -0.30
CA VAL A 15 5.08 -2.65 0.84
C VAL A 15 4.82 -3.43 2.12
N LYS A 16 5.04 -2.74 3.22
CA LYS A 16 4.62 -3.18 4.56
C LYS A 16 3.23 -2.63 4.84
N ARG A 17 2.28 -3.51 5.16
CA ARG A 17 0.94 -3.14 5.61
C ARG A 17 0.81 -3.41 7.10
N GLN A 18 0.41 -2.41 7.86
CA GLN A 18 0.10 -2.56 9.28
C GLN A 18 -1.37 -2.26 9.54
N HIS A 19 -2.00 -3.05 10.40
CA HIS A 19 -3.35 -2.77 10.88
C HIS A 19 -3.57 -3.35 12.27
N TRP A 20 -4.47 -2.73 13.03
CA TRP A 20 -4.90 -3.26 14.31
C TRP A 20 -6.14 -4.11 14.12
N LEU A 21 -6.19 -5.27 14.77
CA LEU A 21 -7.37 -6.13 14.84
C LEU A 21 -7.46 -6.72 16.24
N ASN A 22 -8.61 -6.56 16.91
CA ASN A 22 -8.85 -7.06 18.27
C ASN A 22 -7.76 -6.65 19.29
N GLY A 23 -7.31 -5.38 19.23
CA GLY A 23 -6.27 -4.86 20.12
C GLY A 23 -4.87 -5.41 19.87
N ARG A 24 -4.64 -6.11 18.76
CA ARG A 24 -3.33 -6.62 18.35
C ARG A 24 -2.86 -5.96 17.06
N LEU A 25 -1.58 -5.62 16.99
CA LEU A 25 -0.94 -5.06 15.80
C LEU A 25 -0.54 -6.20 14.86
N TYR A 26 -1.10 -6.21 13.66
CA TYR A 26 -0.74 -7.12 12.57
C TYR A 26 0.11 -6.36 11.57
N ILE A 27 1.25 -6.97 11.23
CA ILE A 27 2.19 -6.46 10.25
C ILE A 27 2.32 -7.52 9.16
N VAL A 28 1.98 -7.14 7.94
CA VAL A 28 2.11 -7.97 6.74
C VAL A 28 3.21 -7.37 5.88
N GLU A 29 4.30 -8.13 5.73
CA GLU A 29 5.47 -7.74 4.94
C GLU A 29 5.30 -8.18 3.48
N ASN A 30 6.02 -7.52 2.57
CA ASN A 30 6.14 -7.91 1.16
C ASN A 30 4.82 -7.96 0.36
N VAL A 31 3.83 -7.14 0.73
CA VAL A 31 2.55 -7.07 0.00
C VAL A 31 2.79 -6.39 -1.35
N GLU A 32 2.53 -7.11 -2.44
CA GLU A 32 2.61 -6.54 -3.79
C GLU A 32 1.40 -5.65 -4.07
N THR A 33 1.65 -4.38 -4.32
CA THR A 33 0.61 -3.40 -4.62
C THR A 33 1.12 -2.33 -5.58
N GLU A 34 0.20 -1.59 -6.18
CA GLU A 34 0.51 -0.33 -6.85
C GLU A 34 0.51 0.81 -5.84
N VAL A 35 1.56 1.64 -5.86
CA VAL A 35 1.77 2.77 -4.96
C VAL A 35 1.83 4.04 -5.79
N CYS A 36 1.06 5.05 -5.37
CA CYS A 36 1.20 6.41 -5.88
C CYS A 36 2.41 7.07 -5.20
N PRO A 37 3.42 7.55 -5.95
CA PRO A 37 4.61 8.18 -5.38
C PRO A 37 4.43 9.68 -5.10
N GLU A 38 3.38 10.31 -5.65
CA GLU A 38 2.98 11.68 -5.30
C GLU A 38 2.30 11.72 -3.93
#